data_AF-A0A7Y2WYS0-F1
#
_entry.id   AF-A0A7Y2WYS0-F1
#
_cell.length_a   1.000
_cell.length_b   1.000
_cell.length_c   1.000
_cell.angle_alpha   90.00
_cell.angle_beta   90.00
_cell.angle_gamma   90.00
#
_symmetry.space_group_name_H-M   'P 1'
#
loop_
_entity.id
_entity.type
_entity.pdbx_description
1 polymer ?
#
loop_
_entity_poly.entity_id
_entity_poly.type
_entity_poly.pdbx_seq_one_letter_code
_entity_poly.pdbx_strand_id
1 'polypeptide(L)'
;MGGVAFKDEDILAYDTSTSAWSLYFDGSDVGLGQSGLQDVTAFRLMDDGSILFSFVAATAVPGLGVVDGSDIVRFIPTTLGTTTDGSFERYFDGSDVGLTTAAERIDTIGLLPDGRLILSTTGSFSVPGVSGSDEDLVTFTPTSLGANTRGSWALYFDGSDVGLSSSSEDVNGVWADPGSGQIYLTTLGRFSASGLSGDGADIFICTPSSLGSTTACTFSMYWDGSRNGFAGETVDGIGIAR
;
A
#
# COMPACT_ATOMS: atom_id res chain seq x y z
N MET A 1 -19.39 -5.27 3.91
CA MET A 1 -18.88 -6.53 3.34
C MET A 1 -19.14 -7.69 4.30
N GLY A 2 -19.75 -8.80 3.86
CA GLY A 2 -20.01 -9.94 4.78
C GLY A 2 -20.81 -9.62 6.05
N GLY A 3 -21.65 -8.56 6.02
CA GLY A 3 -22.37 -8.05 7.19
C GLY A 3 -21.60 -7.04 8.05
N VAL A 4 -20.30 -6.81 7.79
CA VAL A 4 -19.49 -5.76 8.42
C VAL A 4 -19.72 -4.44 7.71
N ALA A 5 -20.07 -3.39 8.47
CA ALA A 5 -20.11 -2.02 7.99
C ALA A 5 -18.69 -1.43 8.05
N PHE A 6 -18.33 -0.63 7.05
CA PHE A 6 -17.01 -0.03 6.91
C PHE A 6 -17.12 1.23 6.05
N LYS A 7 -16.06 2.02 6.03
CA LYS A 7 -15.86 3.21 5.22
C LYS A 7 -14.44 3.22 4.63
N ASP A 8 -14.14 4.24 3.84
CA ASP A 8 -12.92 4.33 3.01
C ASP A 8 -11.65 4.60 3.85
N GLU A 9 -11.78 4.96 5.13
CA GLU A 9 -10.68 5.09 6.08
C GLU A 9 -10.40 3.81 6.92
N ASP A 10 -11.20 2.76 6.75
CA ASP A 10 -11.14 1.55 7.56
C ASP A 10 -10.23 0.47 6.95
N ILE A 11 -9.72 -0.44 7.79
CA ILE A 11 -9.08 -1.68 7.31
C ILE A 11 -9.94 -2.87 7.68
N LEU A 12 -10.23 -3.71 6.69
CA LEU A 12 -10.88 -5.01 6.88
C LEU A 12 -9.86 -6.14 6.95
N ALA A 13 -10.18 -7.17 7.73
CA ALA A 13 -9.47 -8.45 7.74
C ALA A 13 -10.40 -9.57 7.25
N TYR A 14 -9.84 -10.45 6.42
CA TYR A 14 -10.52 -11.66 5.95
C TYR A 14 -9.83 -12.91 6.50
N ASP A 15 -10.56 -13.69 7.30
CA ASP A 15 -10.09 -14.98 7.79
C ASP A 15 -10.40 -16.07 6.77
N THR A 16 -9.36 -16.59 6.14
CA THR A 16 -9.47 -17.64 5.11
C THR A 16 -9.93 -18.99 5.66
N SER A 17 -9.79 -19.24 6.97
CA SER A 17 -10.21 -20.50 7.61
C SER A 17 -11.71 -20.54 7.90
N THR A 18 -12.30 -19.38 8.19
CA THR A 18 -13.73 -19.23 8.50
C THR A 18 -14.51 -18.56 7.38
N SER A 19 -13.83 -18.04 6.36
CA SER A 19 -14.38 -17.24 5.26
C SER A 19 -15.17 -16.03 5.76
N ALA A 20 -14.69 -15.39 6.83
CA ALA A 20 -15.37 -14.30 7.50
C ALA A 20 -14.60 -12.99 7.40
N TRP A 21 -15.34 -11.90 7.20
CA TRP A 21 -14.83 -10.53 7.26
C TRP A 21 -14.98 -9.97 8.67
N SER A 22 -14.01 -9.15 9.09
CA SER A 22 -14.04 -8.38 10.34
C SER A 22 -13.40 -7.02 10.15
N LEU A 23 -13.80 -6.03 10.96
CA LEU A 23 -13.13 -4.74 11.02
C LEU A 23 -11.84 -4.87 11.84
N TYR A 24 -10.69 -4.52 11.24
CA TYR A 24 -9.38 -4.57 11.89
C TYR A 24 -9.00 -3.21 12.47
N PHE A 25 -9.26 -2.13 11.73
CA PHE A 25 -9.04 -0.75 12.14
C PHE A 25 -10.26 0.07 11.73
N ASP A 26 -10.83 0.80 12.69
CA ASP A 26 -11.93 1.76 12.47
C ASP A 26 -11.33 3.17 12.49
N GLY A 27 -11.23 3.80 11.32
CA GLY A 27 -10.62 5.13 11.20
C GLY A 27 -11.52 6.23 11.76
N SER A 28 -12.83 6.02 11.74
CA SER A 28 -13.81 6.96 12.30
C SER A 28 -13.62 7.14 13.81
N ASP A 29 -13.29 6.07 14.55
CA ASP A 29 -13.05 6.13 16.01
C ASP A 29 -11.85 7.02 16.38
N VAL A 30 -10.87 7.13 15.49
CA VAL A 30 -9.64 7.93 15.70
C VAL A 30 -9.66 9.26 14.94
N GLY A 31 -10.84 9.69 14.48
CA GLY A 31 -11.08 11.01 13.92
C GLY A 31 -10.70 11.18 12.45
N LEU A 32 -10.54 10.07 11.71
CA LEU A 32 -10.51 10.07 10.24
C LEU A 32 -11.95 10.03 9.68
N GLY A 33 -12.10 9.98 8.35
CA GLY A 33 -13.41 9.88 7.69
C GLY A 33 -14.29 11.14 7.75
N GLN A 34 -13.75 12.29 8.15
CA GLN A 34 -14.45 13.58 8.17
C GLN A 34 -14.48 14.25 6.78
N SER A 35 -13.65 13.77 5.86
CA SER A 35 -13.51 14.23 4.48
C SER A 35 -12.91 13.11 3.65
N GLY A 36 -13.27 13.00 2.37
CA GLY A 36 -12.66 12.04 1.42
C GLY A 36 -11.16 12.27 1.16
N LEU A 37 -10.58 13.35 1.71
CA LEU A 37 -9.13 13.53 1.71
C LEU A 37 -8.43 12.69 2.79
N GLN A 38 -9.18 12.11 3.73
CA GLN A 38 -8.68 11.24 4.80
C GLN A 38 -8.84 9.75 4.48
N ASP A 39 -9.34 9.42 3.30
CA ASP A 39 -9.45 8.02 2.87
C ASP A 39 -8.04 7.44 2.77
N VAL A 40 -7.88 6.21 3.24
CA VAL A 40 -6.59 5.53 3.28
C VAL A 40 -6.31 4.97 1.90
N THR A 41 -5.23 5.44 1.26
CA THR A 41 -4.85 4.97 -0.08
C THR A 41 -3.84 3.84 -0.07
N ALA A 42 -3.16 3.64 1.06
CA ALA A 42 -2.24 2.54 1.25
C ALA A 42 -2.06 2.27 2.74
N PHE A 43 -1.77 1.01 3.09
CA PHE A 43 -1.37 0.68 4.44
C PHE A 43 -0.33 -0.42 4.53
N ARG A 44 0.40 -0.46 5.64
CA ARG A 44 1.28 -1.57 6.01
C ARG A 44 1.20 -1.87 7.50
N LEU A 45 0.86 -3.11 7.84
CA LEU A 45 0.97 -3.63 9.21
C LEU A 45 2.46 -3.85 9.56
N MET A 46 2.87 -3.37 10.74
CA MET A 46 4.22 -3.52 11.27
C MET A 46 4.28 -4.63 12.34
N ASP A 47 5.47 -5.22 12.53
CA ASP A 47 5.68 -6.31 13.48
C ASP A 47 5.43 -5.92 14.95
N ASP A 48 5.51 -4.63 15.27
CA ASP A 48 5.17 -4.11 16.60
C ASP A 48 3.70 -3.73 16.78
N GLY A 49 2.85 -4.09 15.81
CA GLY A 49 1.41 -3.88 15.83
C GLY A 49 0.97 -2.48 15.40
N SER A 50 1.89 -1.56 15.16
CA SER A 50 1.58 -0.28 14.53
C SER A 50 1.23 -0.44 13.05
N ILE A 51 0.62 0.59 12.47
CA ILE A 51 0.19 0.59 11.08
C ILE A 51 0.71 1.84 10.40
N LEU A 52 1.33 1.68 9.23
CA LEU A 52 1.69 2.78 8.34
C LEU A 52 0.56 3.05 7.35
N PHE A 53 0.30 4.31 7.03
CA PHE A 53 -0.72 4.74 6.09
C PHE A 53 -0.31 5.95 5.26
N SER A 54 -0.86 6.08 4.07
CA SER A 54 -0.96 7.33 3.31
C SER A 54 -2.42 7.70 3.07
N PHE A 55 -2.65 8.93 2.62
CA PHE A 55 -3.99 9.48 2.38
C PHE A 55 -4.11 10.03 0.95
N VAL A 56 -5.35 10.16 0.47
CA VAL A 56 -5.69 10.67 -0.88
C VAL A 56 -5.02 11.99 -1.24
N ALA A 57 -4.87 12.90 -0.27
CA ALA A 57 -4.27 14.20 -0.48
C ALA A 57 -3.90 14.86 0.87
N ALA A 58 -3.41 16.09 0.79
CA ALA A 58 -3.15 16.88 1.99
C ALA A 58 -4.37 16.99 2.90
N THR A 59 -4.22 16.55 4.15
CA THR A 59 -5.32 16.40 5.09
C THR A 59 -4.87 16.60 6.53
N ALA A 60 -5.82 16.97 7.39
CA ALA A 60 -5.57 17.11 8.82
C ALA A 60 -5.72 15.74 9.51
N VAL A 61 -4.69 15.35 10.25
CA VAL A 61 -4.65 14.13 11.06
C VAL A 61 -4.71 14.52 12.54
N PRO A 62 -5.62 13.94 13.34
CA PRO A 62 -5.76 14.24 14.77
C PRO A 62 -4.43 14.11 15.52
N GLY A 63 -4.10 15.15 16.30
CA GLY A 63 -2.86 15.19 17.10
C GLY A 63 -1.57 15.45 16.32
N LEU A 64 -1.56 15.28 15.00
CA LEU A 64 -0.36 15.41 14.15
C LEU A 64 -0.33 16.70 13.32
N GLY A 65 -1.49 17.24 12.95
CA GLY A 65 -1.62 18.39 12.06
C GLY A 65 -1.79 17.99 10.60
N VAL A 66 -1.37 18.83 9.66
CA VAL A 66 -1.52 18.55 8.22
C VAL A 66 -0.37 17.67 7.72
N VAL A 67 -0.71 16.63 6.98
CA VAL A 67 0.19 15.76 6.21
C VAL A 67 -0.20 15.85 4.73
N ASP A 68 0.72 15.61 3.80
CA ASP A 68 0.45 15.46 2.36
C ASP A 68 0.16 13.99 2.00
N GLY A 69 -0.43 13.73 0.83
CA GLY A 69 -0.62 12.39 0.30
C GLY A 69 0.69 11.70 -0.10
N SER A 70 1.82 12.42 -0.12
CA SER A 70 3.16 11.86 -0.29
C SER A 70 3.86 11.53 1.04
N ASP A 71 3.21 11.76 2.18
CA ASP A 71 3.72 11.40 3.49
C ASP A 71 3.25 10.01 3.93
N ILE A 72 3.99 9.39 4.86
CA ILE A 72 3.52 8.21 5.58
C ILE A 72 3.32 8.58 7.04
N VAL A 73 2.13 8.29 7.54
CA VAL A 73 1.76 8.40 8.94
C VAL A 73 1.78 7.03 9.57
N ARG A 74 2.24 6.97 10.81
CA ARG A 74 2.18 5.77 11.64
C ARG A 74 1.13 5.94 12.72
N PHE A 75 0.19 5.00 12.77
CA PHE A 75 -0.74 4.84 13.87
C PHE A 75 -0.20 3.82 14.86
N ILE A 76 -0.11 4.23 16.12
CA ILE A 76 0.30 3.39 17.25
C ILE A 76 -0.97 3.04 18.04
N PRO A 77 -1.54 1.84 17.87
CA PRO A 77 -2.79 1.47 18.53
C PRO A 77 -2.60 1.22 20.02
N THR A 78 -3.57 1.68 20.82
CA THR A 78 -3.86 1.13 22.15
C THR A 78 -4.92 0.03 22.05
N THR A 79 -5.87 0.17 21.12
CA THR A 79 -6.89 -0.83 20.78
C THR A 79 -7.21 -0.82 19.28
N LEU A 80 -7.62 -1.97 18.74
CA LEU A 80 -7.99 -2.19 17.34
C LEU A 80 -9.36 -2.88 17.26
N GLY A 81 -9.95 -2.88 16.07
CA GLY A 81 -11.29 -3.43 15.79
C GLY A 81 -12.37 -2.35 15.85
N THR A 82 -13.58 -2.71 16.29
CA THR A 82 -14.75 -1.81 16.34
C THR A 82 -14.70 -0.75 17.45
N THR A 83 -13.60 -0.70 18.19
CA THR A 83 -13.30 0.34 19.17
C THR A 83 -11.81 0.57 19.05
N THR A 84 -11.45 1.38 18.05
CA THR A 84 -10.06 1.70 17.75
C THR A 84 -9.64 2.93 18.55
N ASP A 85 -8.46 2.87 19.16
CA ASP A 85 -7.89 3.99 19.90
C ASP A 85 -6.37 3.95 19.78
N GLY A 86 -5.71 5.11 19.86
CA GLY A 86 -4.28 5.22 19.66
C GLY A 86 -3.83 6.64 19.31
N SER A 87 -2.62 6.74 18.78
CA SER A 87 -2.03 8.03 18.40
C SER A 87 -1.33 7.97 17.06
N PHE A 88 -1.36 9.09 16.33
CA PHE A 88 -0.65 9.25 15.07
C PHE A 88 0.70 9.95 15.26
N GLU A 89 1.71 9.51 14.50
CA GLU A 89 2.98 10.20 14.32
C GLU A 89 3.38 10.24 12.84
N ARG A 90 4.15 11.26 12.44
CA ARG A 90 4.73 11.31 11.09
C ARG A 90 5.89 10.32 11.02
N TYR A 91 5.83 9.40 10.06
CA TYR A 91 6.85 8.38 9.86
C TYR A 91 7.78 8.69 8.70
N PHE A 92 7.27 9.26 7.62
CA PHE A 92 8.03 9.62 6.43
C PHE A 92 7.45 10.91 5.86
N ASP A 93 8.33 11.83 5.47
CA ASP A 93 7.99 13.07 4.78
C ASP A 93 8.47 12.97 3.33
N GLY A 94 7.54 12.84 2.39
CA GLY A 94 7.88 12.59 0.99
C GLY A 94 8.53 13.79 0.32
N SER A 95 8.16 14.99 0.76
CA SER A 95 8.64 16.24 0.18
C SER A 95 10.14 16.45 0.43
N ASP A 96 10.66 15.99 1.57
CA ASP A 96 12.09 16.02 1.90
C ASP A 96 12.96 15.17 0.96
N VAL A 97 12.35 14.21 0.27
CA VAL A 97 13.04 13.23 -0.58
C VAL A 97 12.52 13.20 -2.01
N GLY A 98 11.80 14.25 -2.41
CA GLY A 98 11.54 14.58 -3.81
C GLY A 98 10.15 14.22 -4.35
N LEU A 99 9.24 13.69 -3.52
CA LEU A 99 7.83 13.54 -3.91
C LEU A 99 7.12 14.89 -3.75
N THR A 100 6.87 15.59 -4.85
CA THR A 100 6.47 17.02 -4.82
C THR A 100 5.27 17.35 -5.70
N THR A 101 4.73 16.38 -6.43
CA THR A 101 3.60 16.56 -7.34
C THR A 101 2.38 15.75 -6.91
N ALA A 102 1.22 16.06 -7.49
CA ALA A 102 -0.01 15.33 -7.20
C ALA A 102 -0.02 13.89 -7.75
N ALA A 103 0.80 13.58 -8.77
CA ALA A 103 0.98 12.23 -9.28
C ALA A 103 1.86 11.38 -8.35
N GLU A 104 2.70 12.03 -7.54
CA GLU A 104 3.65 11.40 -6.61
C GLU A 104 3.06 11.14 -5.21
N ARG A 105 1.73 11.07 -5.11
CA ARG A 105 1.06 10.66 -3.87
C ARG A 105 1.18 9.16 -3.71
N ILE A 106 1.43 8.70 -2.49
CA ILE A 106 1.66 7.31 -2.16
C ILE A 106 0.32 6.56 -2.12
N ASP A 107 0.25 5.47 -2.86
CA ASP A 107 -0.87 4.54 -2.95
C ASP A 107 -0.44 3.08 -2.78
N THR A 108 0.83 2.84 -2.47
CA THR A 108 1.33 1.52 -2.06
C THR A 108 2.38 1.68 -0.97
N ILE A 109 2.26 0.90 0.11
CA ILE A 109 3.27 0.84 1.18
C ILE A 109 3.62 -0.62 1.48
N GLY A 110 4.89 -0.96 1.33
CA GLY A 110 5.49 -2.21 1.76
C GLY A 110 6.72 -1.97 2.63
N LEU A 111 7.17 -3.03 3.31
CA LEU A 111 8.37 -3.01 4.15
C LEU A 111 9.18 -4.28 3.90
N LEU A 112 10.47 -4.09 3.62
CA LEU A 112 11.45 -5.18 3.53
C LEU A 112 12.05 -5.50 4.91
N PRO A 113 12.56 -6.73 5.13
CA PRO A 113 13.18 -7.12 6.39
C PRO A 113 14.38 -6.26 6.83
N ASP A 114 15.03 -5.59 5.87
CA ASP A 114 16.16 -4.70 6.11
C ASP A 114 15.74 -3.26 6.46
N GLY A 115 14.44 -2.99 6.58
CA GLY A 115 13.87 -1.70 6.95
C GLY A 115 13.68 -0.74 5.78
N ARG A 116 13.96 -1.15 4.54
CA ARG A 116 13.61 -0.36 3.36
C ARG A 116 12.10 -0.35 3.16
N LEU A 117 11.56 0.82 2.83
CA LEU A 117 10.17 0.94 2.37
C LEU A 117 10.09 0.54 0.90
N ILE A 118 9.01 -0.11 0.52
CA ILE A 118 8.60 -0.30 -0.88
C ILE A 118 7.41 0.63 -1.10
N LEU A 119 7.45 1.49 -2.11
CA LEU A 119 6.40 2.46 -2.40
C LEU A 119 6.03 2.43 -3.89
N SER A 120 4.78 2.75 -4.19
CA SER A 120 4.31 3.21 -5.52
C SER A 120 3.69 4.59 -5.36
N THR A 121 3.32 5.20 -6.48
CA THR A 121 2.56 6.44 -6.49
C THR A 121 1.44 6.40 -7.51
N THR A 122 0.40 7.22 -7.29
CA THR A 122 -0.84 7.35 -8.11
C THR A 122 -0.66 7.72 -9.59
N GLY A 123 0.58 7.88 -10.04
CA GLY A 123 0.99 8.25 -11.37
C GLY A 123 2.50 8.13 -11.48
N SER A 124 3.07 8.66 -12.56
CA SER A 124 4.53 8.67 -12.72
C SER A 124 5.23 9.53 -11.66
N PHE A 125 6.36 9.03 -11.15
CA PHE A 125 7.20 9.72 -10.18
C PHE A 125 8.58 10.05 -10.74
N SER A 126 9.21 11.08 -10.19
CA SER A 126 10.58 11.46 -10.52
C SER A 126 11.33 11.95 -9.28
N VAL A 127 11.77 11.00 -8.47
CA VAL A 127 12.57 11.24 -7.26
C VAL A 127 14.08 11.30 -7.58
N PRO A 128 14.95 11.77 -6.67
CA PRO A 128 16.39 11.84 -6.92
C PRO A 128 16.98 10.48 -7.33
N GLY A 129 17.46 10.40 -8.58
CA GLY A 129 18.17 9.26 -9.13
C GLY A 129 17.30 8.15 -9.73
N VAL A 130 15.97 8.21 -9.58
CA VAL A 130 15.03 7.19 -10.08
C VAL A 130 13.75 7.85 -10.58
N SER A 131 13.24 7.40 -11.72
CA SER A 131 11.91 7.74 -12.22
C SER A 131 11.21 6.45 -12.63
N GLY A 132 9.88 6.47 -12.64
CA GLY A 132 9.05 5.33 -13.03
C GLY A 132 7.60 5.75 -13.22
N SER A 133 6.75 4.78 -13.54
CA SER A 133 5.31 4.93 -13.76
C SER A 133 4.53 4.37 -12.55
N ASP A 134 3.20 4.45 -12.61
CA ASP A 134 2.26 4.01 -11.58
C ASP A 134 2.31 2.48 -11.32
N GLU A 135 2.74 1.70 -12.30
CA GLU A 135 2.88 0.25 -12.18
C GLU A 135 4.22 -0.20 -11.56
N ASP A 136 5.13 0.74 -11.29
CA ASP A 136 6.47 0.48 -10.78
C ASP A 136 6.55 0.57 -9.25
N LEU A 137 7.36 -0.28 -8.64
CA LEU A 137 7.69 -0.14 -7.22
C LEU A 137 9.11 0.40 -7.05
N VAL A 138 9.26 1.36 -6.16
CA VAL A 138 10.56 1.86 -5.70
C VAL A 138 10.82 1.46 -4.26
N THR A 139 12.10 1.30 -3.93
CA THR A 139 12.53 1.23 -2.54
C THR A 139 13.12 2.54 -2.07
N PHE A 140 12.76 2.93 -0.85
CA PHE A 140 13.43 3.98 -0.10
C PHE A 140 14.30 3.36 0.99
N THR A 141 15.60 3.68 0.97
CA THR A 141 16.52 3.32 2.04
C THR A 141 16.68 4.50 2.99
N PRO A 142 16.03 4.48 4.17
CA PRO A 142 16.11 5.59 5.10
C PRO A 142 17.48 5.67 5.77
N THR A 143 17.99 6.90 5.85
CA THR A 143 19.04 7.29 6.81
C THR A 143 18.47 8.10 7.98
N SER A 144 17.29 8.69 7.78
CA SER A 144 16.46 9.37 8.78
C SER A 144 15.00 9.29 8.35
N LEU A 145 14.10 9.13 9.31
CA LEU A 145 12.65 9.09 9.14
C LEU A 145 11.99 10.21 9.98
N GLY A 146 10.69 10.42 9.80
CA GLY A 146 9.90 11.46 10.44
C GLY A 146 9.90 12.77 9.65
N ALA A 147 9.74 13.91 10.33
CA ALA A 147 9.62 15.24 9.70
C ALA A 147 10.90 15.79 9.04
N ASN A 148 12.02 15.06 9.12
CA ASN A 148 13.26 15.39 8.42
C ASN A 148 13.76 14.11 7.75
N THR A 149 13.00 13.64 6.77
CA THR A 149 13.26 12.36 6.11
C THR A 149 14.47 12.50 5.19
N ARG A 150 15.39 11.53 5.24
CA ARG A 150 16.60 11.54 4.41
C ARG A 150 16.94 10.12 4.01
N GLY A 151 17.33 9.91 2.76
CA GLY A 151 17.70 8.59 2.28
C GLY A 151 17.98 8.59 0.79
N SER A 152 17.85 7.42 0.20
CA SER A 152 18.09 7.20 -1.23
C SER A 152 17.07 6.25 -1.82
N TRP A 153 16.75 6.49 -3.08
CA TRP A 153 15.81 5.70 -3.86
C TRP A 153 16.53 4.67 -4.74
N ALA A 154 15.87 3.56 -5.00
CA ALA A 154 16.24 2.57 -6.01
C ALA A 154 14.99 1.93 -6.60
N LEU A 155 14.93 1.76 -7.93
CA LEU A 155 13.87 0.97 -8.55
C LEU A 155 13.91 -0.47 -8.02
N TYR A 156 12.75 -1.00 -7.63
CA TYR A 156 12.60 -2.31 -7.02
C TYR A 156 11.89 -3.28 -7.95
N PHE A 157 10.85 -2.84 -8.64
CA PHE A 157 10.08 -3.62 -9.60
C PHE A 157 9.67 -2.70 -10.74
N ASP A 158 9.96 -3.13 -11.96
CA ASP A 158 9.56 -2.46 -13.20
C ASP A 158 8.32 -3.21 -13.74
N GLY A 159 7.15 -2.59 -13.65
CA GLY A 159 5.88 -3.20 -14.03
C GLY A 159 5.79 -3.44 -15.53
N SER A 160 6.42 -2.57 -16.33
CA SER A 160 6.39 -2.64 -17.78
C SER A 160 7.14 -3.87 -18.32
N ASP A 161 8.24 -4.27 -17.65
CA ASP A 161 9.01 -5.48 -17.99
C ASP A 161 8.20 -6.78 -17.84
N VAL A 162 7.15 -6.76 -17.02
CA VAL A 162 6.27 -7.92 -16.76
C VAL A 162 4.88 -7.78 -17.38
N GLY A 163 4.67 -6.73 -18.18
CA GLY A 163 3.48 -6.53 -19.01
C GLY A 163 2.37 -5.68 -18.38
N LEU A 164 2.58 -5.10 -17.20
CA LEU A 164 1.68 -4.09 -16.63
C LEU A 164 1.92 -2.79 -17.39
N SER A 165 0.95 -2.36 -18.21
CA SER A 165 1.19 -1.29 -19.18
C SER A 165 -0.04 -0.44 -19.52
N SER A 166 -1.17 -0.70 -18.85
CA SER A 166 -2.41 0.03 -19.04
C SER A 166 -2.79 0.79 -17.77
N SER A 167 -3.62 1.82 -17.92
CA SER A 167 -4.06 2.66 -16.79
C SER A 167 -4.91 1.95 -15.73
N SER A 168 -5.22 0.66 -15.90
CA SER A 168 -5.88 -0.16 -14.86
C SER A 168 -4.91 -1.14 -14.18
N GLU A 169 -3.65 -1.16 -14.62
CA GLU A 169 -2.58 -2.03 -14.13
C GLU A 169 -1.62 -1.32 -13.18
N ASP A 170 -1.98 -0.10 -12.77
CA ASP A 170 -1.40 0.63 -11.64
C ASP A 170 -1.34 -0.29 -10.41
N VAL A 171 -0.16 -0.42 -9.82
CA VAL A 171 0.06 -1.24 -8.63
C VAL A 171 -0.31 -0.42 -7.39
N ASN A 172 -1.43 -0.78 -6.78
CA ASN A 172 -2.01 -0.08 -5.63
C ASN A 172 -1.96 -0.90 -4.33
N GLY A 173 -1.15 -1.96 -4.28
CA GLY A 173 -0.98 -2.75 -3.08
C GLY A 173 0.19 -3.72 -3.18
N VAL A 174 0.96 -3.82 -2.09
CA VAL A 174 2.11 -4.72 -2.03
C VAL A 174 2.25 -5.38 -0.67
N TRP A 175 2.57 -6.67 -0.67
CA TRP A 175 3.12 -7.35 0.49
C TRP A 175 4.32 -8.21 0.09
N ALA A 176 5.52 -7.77 0.48
CA ALA A 176 6.75 -8.54 0.28
C ALA A 176 6.92 -9.56 1.41
N ASP A 177 6.95 -10.85 1.05
CA ASP A 177 7.11 -11.95 1.99
C ASP A 177 8.55 -12.02 2.51
N PRO A 178 8.79 -11.80 3.82
CA PRO A 178 10.14 -11.82 4.39
C PRO A 178 10.80 -13.21 4.34
N GLY A 179 10.01 -14.29 4.27
CA GLY A 179 10.50 -15.67 4.30
C GLY A 179 10.83 -16.24 2.92
N SER A 180 10.03 -15.92 1.90
CA SER A 180 10.22 -16.48 0.55
C SER A 180 10.77 -15.49 -0.47
N GLY A 181 10.66 -14.18 -0.22
CA GLY A 181 10.97 -13.13 -1.20
C GLY A 181 9.91 -12.98 -2.30
N GLN A 182 8.78 -13.68 -2.20
CA GLN A 182 7.63 -13.46 -3.08
C GLN A 182 7.01 -12.09 -2.81
N ILE A 183 6.48 -11.47 -3.87
CA ILE A 183 5.81 -10.17 -3.80
C ILE A 183 4.35 -10.40 -4.16
N TYR A 184 3.47 -10.06 -3.24
CA TYR A 184 2.02 -10.11 -3.43
C TYR A 184 1.60 -8.73 -3.90
N LEU A 185 0.77 -8.69 -4.94
CA LEU A 185 0.41 -7.48 -5.67
C LEU A 185 -1.10 -7.43 -5.86
N THR A 186 -1.61 -6.20 -5.90
CA THR A 186 -2.94 -5.85 -6.42
C THR A 186 -2.77 -4.76 -7.48
N THR A 187 -3.81 -4.54 -8.28
CA THR A 187 -3.84 -3.43 -9.23
C THR A 187 -5.16 -2.68 -9.14
N LEU A 188 -5.17 -1.41 -9.57
CA LEU A 188 -6.36 -0.55 -9.51
C LEU A 188 -7.57 -1.13 -10.27
N GLY A 189 -7.32 -1.97 -11.28
CA GLY A 189 -8.37 -2.67 -12.01
C GLY A 189 -7.88 -3.96 -12.66
N ARG A 190 -8.33 -4.19 -13.90
CA ARG A 190 -7.99 -5.40 -14.65
C ARG A 190 -6.51 -5.42 -15.00
N PHE A 191 -5.89 -6.58 -14.83
CA PHE A 191 -4.50 -6.78 -15.17
C PHE A 191 -4.26 -8.01 -16.05
N SER A 192 -3.13 -7.96 -16.75
CA SER A 192 -2.57 -9.03 -17.58
C SER A 192 -1.04 -9.07 -17.43
N ALA A 193 -0.55 -9.63 -16.34
CA ALA A 193 0.88 -9.80 -16.06
C ALA A 193 1.41 -11.13 -16.63
N SER A 194 2.17 -11.07 -17.73
CA SER A 194 2.91 -12.20 -18.30
C SER A 194 2.17 -13.55 -18.33
N GLY A 195 0.92 -13.53 -18.80
CA GLY A 195 0.08 -14.74 -18.96
C GLY A 195 -0.86 -15.07 -17.79
N LEU A 196 -0.78 -14.32 -16.68
CA LEU A 196 -1.81 -14.29 -15.65
C LEU A 196 -2.71 -13.07 -15.87
N SER A 197 -4.01 -13.21 -15.66
CA SER A 197 -4.96 -12.09 -15.70
C SER A 197 -5.95 -12.18 -14.55
N GLY A 198 -6.41 -11.03 -14.08
CA GLY A 198 -7.42 -10.89 -13.03
C GLY A 198 -8.08 -9.50 -13.07
N ASP A 199 -8.72 -9.13 -11.98
CA ASP A 199 -9.27 -7.80 -11.76
C ASP A 199 -8.82 -7.18 -10.43
N GLY A 200 -9.29 -5.95 -10.15
CA GLY A 200 -8.84 -5.19 -8.98
C GLY A 200 -9.25 -5.81 -7.65
N ALA A 201 -10.11 -6.84 -7.65
CA ALA A 201 -10.45 -7.60 -6.46
C ALA A 201 -9.45 -8.72 -6.15
N ASP A 202 -8.51 -9.01 -7.06
CA ASP A 202 -7.63 -10.16 -6.97
C ASP A 202 -6.27 -9.82 -6.37
N ILE A 203 -5.69 -10.78 -5.65
CA ILE A 203 -4.30 -10.73 -5.19
C ILE A 203 -3.51 -11.78 -5.96
N PHE A 204 -2.41 -11.37 -6.57
CA PHE A 204 -1.52 -12.26 -7.31
C PHE A 204 -0.08 -12.15 -6.80
N ILE A 205 0.72 -13.17 -7.08
CA ILE A 205 2.10 -13.29 -6.60
C ILE A 205 3.05 -13.16 -7.78
N CYS A 206 4.00 -12.22 -7.70
CA CYS A 206 5.28 -12.32 -8.40
C CYS A 206 6.23 -13.19 -7.57
N THR A 207 6.70 -14.29 -8.16
CA THR A 207 7.92 -14.98 -7.70
C THR A 207 9.09 -14.46 -8.55
N PRO A 208 9.93 -13.55 -8.02
CA PRO A 208 10.92 -12.86 -8.82
C PRO A 208 12.11 -13.76 -9.18
N SER A 209 12.50 -13.75 -10.45
CA SER A 209 13.82 -14.20 -10.91
C SER A 209 14.82 -13.04 -11.04
N SER A 210 14.32 -11.82 -11.25
CA SER A 210 15.09 -10.57 -11.20
C SER A 210 14.19 -9.40 -10.81
N LEU A 211 14.78 -8.39 -10.18
CA LEU A 211 14.13 -7.17 -9.68
C LEU A 211 14.98 -5.95 -10.07
N GLY A 212 14.40 -4.75 -10.00
CA GLY A 212 15.00 -3.49 -10.44
C GLY A 212 14.64 -3.16 -11.89
N SER A 213 15.54 -2.50 -12.62
CA SER A 213 15.31 -2.05 -14.02
C SER A 213 15.25 -3.17 -15.08
N THR A 214 15.26 -4.43 -14.64
CA THR A 214 15.05 -5.59 -15.48
C THR A 214 14.32 -6.60 -14.62
N THR A 215 13.01 -6.43 -14.54
CA THR A 215 12.15 -7.26 -13.69
C THR A 215 11.67 -8.49 -14.46
N ALA A 216 11.73 -9.64 -13.80
CA ALA A 216 11.18 -10.87 -14.36
C ALA A 216 10.59 -11.70 -13.23
N CYS A 217 9.34 -12.13 -13.40
CA CYS A 217 8.59 -12.89 -12.42
C CYS A 217 7.94 -14.12 -13.06
N THR A 218 7.76 -15.17 -12.26
CA THR A 218 6.70 -16.15 -12.52
C THR A 218 5.47 -15.77 -11.71
N PHE A 219 4.33 -15.63 -12.37
CA PHE A 219 3.09 -15.20 -11.72
C PHE A 219 2.16 -16.36 -11.37
N SER A 220 1.44 -16.21 -10.26
CA SER A 220 0.36 -17.11 -9.86
C SER A 220 -0.73 -16.36 -9.11
N MET A 221 -1.98 -16.83 -9.19
CA MET A 221 -3.08 -16.27 -8.41
C MET A 221 -2.95 -16.70 -6.95
N TYR A 222 -3.08 -15.76 -6.01
CA TYR A 222 -3.12 -16.05 -4.58
C TYR A 222 -4.55 -16.10 -4.04
N TRP A 223 -5.35 -15.07 -4.37
CA TRP A 223 -6.72 -14.93 -3.88
C TRP A 223 -7.58 -14.23 -4.93
N ASP A 224 -8.74 -14.82 -5.23
CA ASP A 224 -9.74 -14.27 -6.16
C ASP A 224 -10.84 -13.60 -5.32
N GLY A 225 -10.83 -12.27 -5.22
CA GLY A 225 -11.75 -11.55 -4.34
C GLY A 225 -13.19 -11.62 -4.83
N SER A 226 -13.37 -11.69 -6.14
CA SER A 226 -14.68 -11.89 -6.76
C SER A 226 -15.37 -13.17 -6.29
N ARG A 227 -14.61 -14.24 -6.00
CA ARG A 227 -15.13 -15.48 -5.41
C ARG A 227 -15.35 -15.43 -3.89
N ASN A 228 -14.85 -14.41 -3.21
CA ASN A 228 -14.86 -14.30 -1.75
C ASN A 228 -15.68 -13.09 -1.25
N GLY A 229 -16.62 -12.61 -2.08
CA GLY A 229 -17.57 -11.56 -1.71
C GLY A 229 -17.03 -10.14 -1.88
N PHE A 230 -15.92 -9.98 -2.62
CA PHE A 230 -15.28 -8.71 -3.00
C PHE A 230 -15.51 -8.36 -4.48
N ALA A 231 -16.50 -8.98 -5.13
CA ALA A 231 -16.76 -8.79 -6.55
C ALA A 231 -17.23 -7.35 -6.86
N GLY A 232 -16.55 -6.69 -7.80
CA GLY A 232 -16.88 -5.33 -8.23
C GLY A 232 -16.25 -4.23 -7.38
N GLU A 233 -15.45 -4.60 -6.38
CA GLU A 233 -14.63 -3.70 -5.57
C GLU A 233 -13.17 -3.76 -6.03
N THR A 234 -12.36 -2.78 -5.63
CA THR A 234 -10.90 -2.75 -5.84
C THR A 234 -10.21 -2.85 -4.48
N VAL A 235 -9.13 -3.62 -4.40
CA VAL A 235 -8.30 -3.72 -3.20
C VAL A 235 -7.30 -2.56 -3.21
N ASP A 236 -7.39 -1.66 -2.23
CA ASP A 236 -6.54 -0.47 -2.11
C ASP A 236 -5.26 -0.70 -1.28
N GLY A 237 -5.04 -1.93 -0.80
CA GLY A 237 -3.87 -2.30 -0.01
C GLY A 237 -3.99 -3.68 0.60
N ILE A 238 -2.86 -4.34 0.88
CA ILE A 238 -2.83 -5.71 1.39
C ILE A 238 -1.83 -5.92 2.52
N GLY A 239 -2.22 -6.74 3.50
CA GLY A 239 -1.34 -7.31 4.51
C GLY A 239 -1.64 -8.77 4.71
N ILE A 240 -0.63 -9.64 4.59
CA ILE A 240 -0.79 -11.08 4.80
C ILE A 240 -0.27 -11.44 6.19
N ALA A 241 -1.19 -11.86 7.07
CA ALA A 241 -0.85 -12.47 8.35
C ALA A 241 -0.69 -14.00 8.19
N ARG A 242 0.27 -14.59 8.90
CA ARG A 242 0.54 -16.04 8.89
C ARG A 242 0.52 -16.62 10.30
#